data_AF-N1RQD9-F1
#
_entry.id   AF-N1RQD9-F1
#
_cell.length_a   1.000
_cell.length_b   1.000
_cell.length_c   1.000
_cell.angle_alpha   90.00
_cell.angle_beta   90.00
_cell.angle_gamma   90.00
#
_symmetry.space_group_name_H-M   'P 1'
#
loop_
_entity.id
_entity.type
_entity.pdbx_description
1 polymer ?
#
loop_
_entity_poly.entity_id
_entity_poly.type
_entity_poly.pdbx_seq_one_letter_code
_entity_poly.pdbx_strand_id
1 'polypeptide(L)'
;MADPGVAAALARGSFGLTRLHVPYMIDAWDFFKAYQKGCAWQHLESISLTSALLAPYSSNDKISELLCTASEVALGMPKLQSFAL
;
A
#
# COMPACT_ATOMS: atom_id res chain seq x y z
N MET A 1 -14.63 1.45 9.57
CA MET A 1 -13.50 2.39 9.53
C MET A 1 -12.24 1.55 9.59
N ALA A 2 -11.41 1.58 8.55
CA ALA A 2 -10.09 0.95 8.61
C ALA A 2 -9.27 1.67 9.70
N ASP A 3 -8.60 0.91 10.56
CA ASP A 3 -7.79 1.47 11.63
C ASP A 3 -6.38 1.78 11.10
N PRO A 4 -5.94 3.05 11.13
CA PRO A 4 -4.63 3.44 10.61
C PRO A 4 -3.47 2.83 11.42
N GLY A 5 -3.68 2.47 12.69
CA GLY A 5 -2.72 1.76 13.51
C GLY A 5 -2.51 0.31 13.04
N VAL A 6 -3.59 -0.37 12.63
CA VAL A 6 -3.52 -1.71 12.02
C VAL A 6 -2.78 -1.67 10.68
N ALA A 7 -3.04 -0.66 9.84
CA ALA A 7 -2.33 -0.47 8.58
C ALA A 7 -0.81 -0.29 8.78
N ALA A 8 -0.42 0.54 9.75
CA ALA A 8 0.98 0.75 10.09
C ALA A 8 1.66 -0.50 10.68
N ALA A 9 0.96 -1.25 11.55
CA ALA A 9 1.47 -2.48 12.11
C ALA A 9 1.70 -3.55 11.02
N LEU A 10 0.75 -3.69 10.09
CA LEU A 10 0.87 -4.60 8.94
C LEU A 10 2.00 -4.20 8.01
N ALA A 11 2.16 -2.92 7.70
CA ALA A 11 3.25 -2.42 6.86
C ALA A 11 4.63 -2.74 7.45
N ARG A 12 4.79 -2.58 8.77
CA ARG A 12 6.04 -2.91 9.46
C ARG A 12 6.28 -4.42 9.54
N GLY A 13 5.22 -5.20 9.75
CA GLY A 13 5.28 -6.66 9.78
C GLY A 13 5.55 -7.28 8.41
N SER A 14 5.21 -6.59 7.32
CA SER A 14 5.33 -7.13 5.97
C SER A 14 6.72 -6.97 5.33
N PHE A 15 7.68 -6.31 5.99
CA PHE A 15 9.05 -6.15 5.45
C PHE A 15 9.76 -7.48 5.13
N GLY A 16 9.46 -8.55 5.87
CA GLY A 16 10.01 -9.89 5.64
C GLY A 16 9.14 -10.79 4.76
N LEU A 17 7.98 -10.31 4.27
CA LEU A 17 7.03 -11.13 3.51
C LEU A 17 7.29 -11.03 2.01
N THR A 18 7.00 -12.13 1.32
CA THR A 18 7.07 -12.20 -0.15
C THR A 18 5.75 -11.85 -0.82
N ARG A 19 4.63 -12.14 -0.16
CA ARG A 19 3.29 -11.87 -0.67
C ARG A 19 2.45 -11.24 0.42
N LEU A 20 1.76 -10.14 0.08
CA LEU A 20 0.86 -9.46 0.98
C LEU A 20 -0.50 -9.26 0.27
N HIS A 21 -1.54 -9.86 0.81
CA HIS A 21 -2.89 -9.73 0.28
C HIS A 21 -3.81 -9.34 1.43
N VAL A 22 -4.19 -8.06 1.48
CA VAL A 22 -4.99 -7.51 2.59
C VAL A 22 -6.13 -6.66 2.03
N PRO A 23 -7.11 -7.29 1.37
CA PRO A 23 -8.28 -6.58 0.85
C PRO A 23 -9.22 -6.23 2.01
N TYR A 24 -9.79 -5.03 1.98
CA TYR A 24 -10.82 -4.49 2.87
C TYR A 24 -10.47 -4.34 4.37
N MET A 25 -9.39 -4.93 4.88
CA MET A 25 -9.02 -4.79 6.30
C MET A 25 -8.34 -3.46 6.61
N ILE A 26 -7.63 -2.88 5.65
CA ILE A 26 -6.90 -1.62 5.78
C ILE A 26 -7.11 -0.75 4.55
N ASP A 27 -7.01 0.56 4.72
CA ASP A 27 -6.96 1.47 3.57
C ASP A 27 -5.53 1.52 3.03
N ALA A 28 -5.39 1.35 1.71
CA ALA A 28 -4.08 1.42 1.06
C ALA A 28 -3.34 2.75 1.33
N TRP A 29 -4.08 3.85 1.48
CA TRP A 29 -3.52 5.17 1.81
C TRP A 29 -2.75 5.15 3.14
N ASP A 30 -3.37 4.58 4.18
CA ASP A 30 -2.75 4.51 5.50
C ASP A 30 -1.62 3.46 5.54
N PHE A 31 -1.71 2.41 4.72
CA PHE A 31 -0.61 1.47 4.52
C PHE A 31 0.60 2.14 3.86
N PHE A 32 0.39 2.97 2.83
CA PHE A 32 1.48 3.68 2.16
C PHE A 32 2.09 4.78 3.02
N LYS A 33 1.34 5.43 3.92
CA LYS A 33 1.94 6.39 4.88
C LYS A 33 2.99 5.76 5.78
N ALA A 34 2.89 4.46 6.05
CA ALA A 34 3.89 3.74 6.82
C ALA A 34 5.18 3.48 6.03
N TYR A 35 5.19 3.74 4.72
CA TYR A 35 6.39 3.73 3.89
C TYR A 35 7.32 4.88 4.29
N GLN A 36 8.44 4.53 4.93
CA GLN A 36 9.55 5.47 5.13
C GLN A 36 10.55 5.32 4.00
N LYS A 37 10.97 6.44 3.40
CA LYS A 37 12.06 6.48 2.41
C LYS A 37 13.30 5.77 2.97
N GLY A 38 13.62 4.59 2.43
CA GLY A 38 14.71 3.71 2.89
C GLY A 38 14.27 2.36 3.46
N CYS A 39 13.02 2.23 3.93
CA CYS A 39 12.40 0.94 4.25
C CYS A 39 11.77 0.33 3.00
N ALA A 40 12.64 -0.08 2.07
CA ALA A 40 12.22 -0.78 0.88
C ALA A 40 11.71 -2.18 1.27
N TRP A 41 10.52 -2.56 0.79
CA TRP A 41 9.99 -3.92 0.91
C TRP A 41 10.80 -4.86 0.00
N GLN A 42 11.99 -5.24 0.46
CA GLN A 42 13.04 -5.92 -0.33
C GLN A 42 12.61 -7.29 -0.87
N HIS A 43 11.71 -7.96 -0.14
CA HIS A 43 11.32 -9.34 -0.44
C HIS A 43 9.94 -9.46 -1.06
N LEU A 44 9.19 -8.37 -1.13
CA LEU A 44 7.78 -8.39 -1.45
C LEU A 44 7.60 -8.40 -2.98
N GLU A 45 7.07 -9.51 -3.49
CA GLU A 45 6.89 -9.81 -4.91
C GLU A 45 5.46 -9.55 -5.38
N SER A 46 4.47 -9.70 -4.50
CA SER A 46 3.09 -9.37 -4.86
C SER A 46 2.35 -8.69 -3.74
N ILE A 47 1.70 -7.58 -4.07
CA ILE A 47 0.88 -6.81 -3.14
C ILE A 47 -0.51 -6.57 -3.72
N SER A 48 -1.53 -6.76 -2.90
CA SER A 48 -2.90 -6.39 -3.24
C SER A 48 -3.54 -5.71 -2.04
N LEU A 49 -3.92 -4.45 -2.26
CA LEU A 49 -4.56 -3.59 -1.28
C LEU A 49 -5.86 -3.07 -1.87
N THR A 50 -6.68 -2.46 -1.03
CA THR A 50 -7.90 -1.76 -1.45
C THR A 50 -7.91 -0.39 -0.80
N SER A 51 -8.33 0.65 -1.52
CA SER A 51 -8.59 1.96 -0.90
C SER A 51 -10.04 2.34 -1.10
N ALA A 52 -10.65 2.91 -0.05
CA ALA A 52 -11.97 3.51 -0.16
C ALA A 52 -11.96 4.73 -1.12
N LEU A 53 -10.78 5.30 -1.40
CA LEU A 53 -10.60 6.39 -2.36
C LEU A 53 -10.80 5.97 -3.82
N LEU A 54 -10.82 4.67 -4.14
CA LEU A 54 -11.18 4.19 -5.48
C LEU A 54 -12.70 4.06 -5.67
N ALA A 55 -13.50 4.39 -4.67
CA ALA A 55 -14.95 4.40 -4.78
C ALA A 55 -15.43 5.52 -5.73
N PRO A 56 -16.55 5.32 -6.46
CA PRO A 56 -17.00 6.19 -7.55
C PRO A 56 -17.32 7.66 -7.18
N TYR A 57 -17.38 8.00 -5.89
CA TYR A 57 -17.65 9.35 -5.39
C TYR A 57 -16.42 10.06 -4.82
N SER A 58 -15.23 9.50 -5.06
CA SER A 58 -13.98 10.03 -4.50
C SER A 58 -13.41 11.13 -5.39
N SER A 59 -12.76 12.11 -4.76
CA SER A 59 -12.12 13.21 -5.49
C SER A 59 -11.00 12.69 -6.39
N ASN A 60 -11.02 13.06 -7.68
CA ASN A 60 -9.99 12.67 -8.66
C ASN A 60 -8.57 13.05 -8.22
N ASP A 61 -8.42 14.15 -7.49
CA ASP A 61 -7.12 14.57 -6.94
C ASP A 61 -6.58 13.55 -5.93
N LYS A 62 -7.45 13.03 -5.05
CA LYS A 62 -7.07 12.02 -4.05
C LYS A 62 -6.74 10.67 -4.68
N ILE A 63 -7.44 10.31 -5.76
CA ILE A 63 -7.11 9.11 -6.56
C ILE A 63 -5.73 9.27 -7.19
N SER A 64 -5.46 10.42 -7.80
CA SER A 64 -4.17 10.71 -8.43
C SER A 64 -3.03 10.69 -7.39
N GLU A 65 -3.26 11.28 -6.22
CA GLU A 65 -2.30 11.27 -5.11
C GLU A 65 -2.03 9.84 -4.59
N LEU A 66 -3.08 9.02 -4.46
CA LEU A 66 -2.97 7.61 -4.08
C LEU A 66 -2.15 6.83 -5.11
N LEU A 67 -2.40 7.02 -6.40
CA LEU A 67 -1.68 6.34 -7.48
C LEU A 67 -0.21 6.78 -7.58
N CYS A 68 0.07 8.08 -7.40
CA CYS A 68 1.44 8.59 -7.30
C CYS A 68 2.17 7.96 -6.11
N THR A 69 1.54 7.95 -4.93
CA THR A 69 2.12 7.35 -3.73
C THR A 69 2.38 5.85 -3.91
N ALA A 70 1.41 5.12 -4.48
CA ALA A 70 1.55 3.71 -4.82
C ALA A 70 2.75 3.47 -5.77
N SER A 71 2.94 4.36 -6.74
CA SER A 71 4.05 4.29 -7.69
C SER A 71 5.40 4.54 -7.00
N GLU A 72 5.51 5.54 -6.12
CA GLU A 72 6.73 5.79 -5.34
C GLU A 72 7.10 4.61 -4.44
N VAL A 73 6.09 3.99 -3.84
CA VAL A 73 6.24 2.78 -3.03
C VAL A 73 6.73 1.61 -3.89
N ALA A 74 6.11 1.39 -5.05
CA ALA A 74 6.48 0.34 -5.99
C ALA A 74 7.92 0.49 -6.52
N LEU A 75 8.37 1.74 -6.77
CA LEU A 75 9.76 2.02 -7.15
C LEU A 75 10.78 1.60 -6.07
N GLY A 76 10.36 1.55 -4.80
CA GLY A 76 11.15 1.05 -3.69
C GLY A 76 11.13 -0.47 -3.51
N MET A 77 10.42 -1.23 -4.34
CA MET A 77 10.26 -2.67 -4.22
C MET A 77 11.01 -3.42 -5.33
N PRO A 78 12.27 -3.82 -5.12
CA PRO A 78 13.10 -4.35 -6.20
C PRO A 78 12.65 -5.72 -6.74
N LYS A 79 11.82 -6.45 -5.99
CA LYS A 79 11.31 -7.77 -6.38
C LYS A 79 9.84 -7.76 -6.81
N LEU A 80 9.21 -6.59 -6.88
CA LEU A 80 7.79 -6.49 -7.18
C LEU A 80 7.47 -7.03 -8.59
N GLN A 81 6.61 -8.03 -8.63
CA GLN A 81 6.09 -8.63 -9.87
C GLN A 81 4.64 -8.25 -10.13
N SER A 82 3.84 -8.08 -9.07
CA SER A 82 2.41 -7.79 -9.19
C SER A 82 1.98 -6.80 -8.12
N PHE A 83 1.30 -5.73 -8.56
CA PHE A 83 0.75 -4.70 -7.71
C PHE A 83 -0.71 -4.49 -8.11
N ALA A 84 -1.63 -4.70 -7.17
CA ALA A 84 -3.06 -4.50 -7.39
C ALA A 84 -3.63 -3.55 -6.32
N LEU A 85 -4.48 -2.62 -6.76
CA LEU A 85 -5.13 -1.61 -5.94
C LEU A 85 -6.66 -1.64 -6.15
#